data_AF-A0A5C3R251-F1
#
_entry.id   AF-A0A5C3R251-F1
#
_cell.length_a   1.000
_cell.length_b   1.000
_cell.length_c   1.000
_cell.angle_alpha   90.00
_cell.angle_beta   90.00
_cell.angle_gamma   90.00
#
_symmetry.space_group_name_H-M   'P 1'
#
loop_
_entity.id
_entity.type
_entity.pdbx_description
1 polymer ?
#
loop_
_entity_poly.entity_id
_entity_poly.type
_entity_poly.pdbx_seq_one_letter_code
_entity_poly.pdbx_strand_id
1 'polypeptide(L)'
;MSSAAALRLVRAKAPLVRQSASRSLATTAGTFNAGAAAPATSSPSATVIPLSNVEAQWARLNTEQRLAVHEQLEVLQKKDWKELSMEEKRAAYYVAFGPHGPRAPVSPPGETLKVLLGVLGVVSVAGVVFGTVRSMAPPPPRTINKEWEEAANEYGKKQNLDPISGIASEGYKGKGFVR
;
A
#
# COMPACT_ATOMS: atom_id res chain seq x y z
N MET A 1 -68.96 -7.93 -24.11
CA MET A 1 -68.86 -8.47 -22.74
C MET A 1 -67.71 -9.47 -22.73
N SER A 2 -66.55 -9.11 -22.15
CA SER A 2 -65.78 -9.98 -21.25
C SER A 2 -64.49 -9.23 -20.89
N SER A 3 -64.31 -9.06 -19.58
CA SER A 3 -63.20 -8.37 -18.92
C SER A 3 -62.16 -9.39 -18.48
N ALA A 4 -60.87 -9.10 -18.62
CA ALA A 4 -59.80 -9.82 -17.93
C ALA A 4 -58.61 -8.85 -17.76
N ALA A 5 -58.59 -8.05 -16.71
CA ALA A 5 -58.01 -8.38 -15.39
C ALA A 5 -56.48 -8.51 -15.45
N ALA A 6 -55.82 -7.41 -15.08
CA ALA A 6 -54.38 -7.28 -14.92
C ALA A 6 -53.85 -8.09 -13.73
N LEU A 7 -52.79 -8.86 -13.94
CA LEU A 7 -51.99 -9.48 -12.87
C LEU A 7 -50.64 -8.76 -12.78
N ARG A 8 -50.57 -7.79 -11.87
CA ARG A 8 -49.31 -7.21 -11.38
C ARG A 8 -48.64 -8.22 -10.45
N LEU A 9 -47.51 -8.78 -10.87
CA LEU A 9 -46.69 -9.64 -10.02
C LEU A 9 -45.83 -8.76 -9.09
N VAL A 10 -46.28 -8.59 -7.85
CA VAL A 10 -45.52 -7.95 -6.78
C VAL A 10 -44.57 -8.98 -6.18
N ARG A 11 -43.26 -8.82 -6.39
CA ARG A 11 -42.23 -9.60 -5.71
C ARG A 11 -41.93 -8.99 -4.34
N ALA A 12 -42.40 -9.65 -3.29
CA ALA A 12 -42.12 -9.28 -1.91
C ALA A 12 -40.62 -9.40 -1.58
N LYS A 13 -40.07 -8.38 -0.91
CA LYS A 13 -38.74 -8.38 -0.28
C LYS A 13 -38.86 -9.10 1.08
N ALA A 14 -38.13 -10.20 1.25
CA ALA A 14 -37.97 -10.86 2.55
C ALA A 14 -36.95 -10.10 3.42
N PRO A 15 -37.21 -9.88 4.72
CA PRO A 15 -36.21 -9.38 5.66
C PRO A 15 -35.30 -10.53 6.13
N LEU A 16 -33.99 -10.39 5.93
CA LEU A 16 -33.00 -11.26 6.55
C LEU A 16 -32.90 -10.92 8.04
N VAL A 17 -33.41 -11.82 8.87
CA VAL A 17 -33.36 -11.74 10.33
C VAL A 17 -31.92 -11.97 10.81
N ARG A 18 -31.46 -10.99 11.57
CA ARG A 18 -30.19 -10.90 12.29
C ARG A 18 -30.07 -12.03 13.32
N GLN A 19 -29.14 -12.96 13.13
CA GLN A 19 -28.74 -13.90 14.18
C GLN A 19 -27.47 -13.42 14.87
N SER A 20 -27.65 -12.97 16.10
CA SER A 20 -26.59 -12.69 17.07
C SER A 20 -26.07 -14.01 17.64
N ALA A 21 -24.81 -14.34 17.34
CA ALA A 21 -24.12 -15.45 17.99
C ALA A 21 -23.86 -15.10 19.46
N SER A 22 -24.41 -15.93 20.35
CA SER A 22 -24.27 -15.84 21.80
C SER A 22 -22.82 -16.08 22.24
N ARG A 23 -22.38 -15.25 23.18
CA ARG A 23 -21.09 -15.32 23.88
C ARG A 23 -21.07 -16.53 24.83
N SER A 24 -20.00 -17.30 24.80
CA SER A 24 -19.63 -18.21 25.90
C SER A 24 -18.28 -17.77 26.46
N LEU A 25 -18.31 -17.16 27.64
CA LEU A 25 -17.12 -16.89 28.45
C LEU A 25 -17.06 -18.00 29.51
N ALA A 26 -16.05 -18.86 29.41
CA ALA A 26 -15.76 -19.85 30.44
C ALA A 26 -15.13 -19.13 31.65
N THR A 27 -15.87 -19.09 32.75
CA THR A 27 -15.40 -18.57 34.04
C THR A 27 -14.81 -19.72 34.84
N THR A 28 -13.50 -19.74 35.04
CA THR A 28 -12.85 -20.58 36.06
C THR A 28 -12.57 -19.71 37.29
N ALA A 29 -13.21 -20.05 38.41
CA ALA A 29 -12.99 -19.40 39.69
C ALA A 29 -11.72 -19.98 40.34
N GLY A 30 -10.68 -19.17 40.46
CA GLY A 30 -9.49 -19.45 41.25
C GLY A 30 -9.58 -18.79 42.62
N THR A 31 -9.32 -19.57 43.66
CA THR A 31 -9.37 -19.24 45.07
C THR A 31 -8.51 -18.03 45.49
N PHE A 32 -9.06 -17.26 46.43
CA PHE A 32 -8.52 -16.06 47.05
C PHE A 32 -7.18 -16.29 47.75
N ASN A 33 -6.16 -15.48 47.42
CA ASN A 33 -4.99 -15.27 48.26
C ASN A 33 -4.97 -13.79 48.67
N ALA A 34 -5.26 -13.54 49.95
CA ALA A 34 -5.14 -12.24 50.58
C ALA A 34 -3.65 -11.94 50.86
N GLY A 35 -3.17 -10.77 50.43
CA GLY A 35 -1.88 -10.25 50.84
C GLY A 35 -1.09 -9.58 49.71
N ALA A 36 -1.37 -8.31 49.46
CA ALA A 36 -0.40 -7.25 49.15
C ALA A 36 -1.16 -6.00 48.69
N ALA A 37 -1.05 -4.92 49.47
CA ALA A 37 -1.48 -3.60 49.04
C ALA A 37 -0.70 -3.21 47.78
N ALA A 38 -1.40 -3.04 46.66
CA ALA A 38 -0.82 -2.44 45.46
C ALA A 38 -0.65 -0.93 45.73
N PRO A 39 0.54 -0.35 45.47
CA PRO A 39 0.76 1.07 45.68
C PRO A 39 -0.16 1.88 44.77
N ALA A 40 -0.76 2.93 45.33
CA ALA A 40 -1.46 3.94 44.58
C ALA A 40 -0.56 4.40 43.41
N THR A 41 -1.08 4.32 42.19
CA THR A 41 -0.41 4.84 41.01
C THR A 41 -0.30 6.34 41.17
N SER A 42 0.86 6.81 41.61
CA SER A 42 1.22 8.22 41.62
C SER A 42 1.05 8.75 40.20
N SER A 43 0.26 9.81 40.03
CA SER A 43 0.36 10.68 38.86
C SER A 43 1.85 10.91 38.57
N PRO A 44 2.33 10.75 37.32
CA PRO A 44 3.75 10.97 37.05
C PRO A 44 4.04 12.45 37.28
N SER A 45 4.57 12.79 38.46
CA SER A 45 5.31 14.01 38.70
C SER A 45 6.27 14.17 37.53
N ALA A 46 6.21 15.30 36.81
CA ALA A 46 7.00 15.62 35.64
C ALA A 46 8.41 15.00 35.70
N THR A 47 8.53 13.77 35.21
CA THR A 47 9.79 13.04 35.26
C THR A 47 10.62 13.68 34.17
N VAL A 48 11.65 14.42 34.57
CA VAL A 48 12.64 15.01 33.67
C VAL A 48 12.99 13.98 32.61
N ILE A 49 12.56 14.23 31.37
CA ILE A 49 12.77 13.29 30.27
C ILE A 49 14.25 13.43 29.89
N PRO A 50 15.02 12.33 29.86
CA PRO A 50 16.43 12.41 29.55
C PRO A 50 16.64 12.95 28.12
N LEU A 51 17.39 14.04 27.99
CA LEU A 51 17.61 14.72 26.71
C LEU A 51 18.62 13.99 25.79
N SER A 52 19.34 13.01 26.32
CA SER A 52 20.41 12.28 25.64
C SER A 52 19.97 11.47 24.41
N ASN A 53 18.71 11.02 24.37
CA ASN A 53 18.20 10.14 23.30
C ASN A 53 16.85 10.59 22.72
N VAL A 54 16.55 11.88 22.81
CA VAL A 54 15.26 12.45 22.38
C VAL A 54 14.95 12.11 20.93
N GLU A 55 15.94 12.11 20.04
CA GLU A 55 15.74 11.83 18.60
C GLU A 55 15.12 10.45 18.33
N ALA A 56 15.55 9.43 19.08
CA ALA A 56 15.05 8.06 18.93
C ALA A 56 13.69 7.87 19.61
N GLN A 57 13.42 8.64 20.67
CA GLN A 57 12.22 8.51 21.49
C GLN A 57 11.08 9.40 21.00
N TRP A 58 11.36 10.50 20.30
CA TRP A 58 10.41 11.55 19.93
C TRP A 58 9.12 11.03 19.27
N ALA A 59 9.27 10.08 18.34
CA ALA A 59 8.14 9.46 17.64
C ALA A 59 7.22 8.66 18.58
N ARG A 60 7.76 8.13 19.69
CA ARG A 60 7.05 7.32 20.69
C ARG A 60 6.47 8.16 21.84
N LEU A 61 6.98 9.37 22.06
CA LEU A 61 6.47 10.27 23.09
C LEU A 61 5.03 10.69 22.76
N ASN A 62 4.18 10.71 23.78
CA ASN A 62 2.84 11.27 23.68
C ASN A 62 2.90 12.82 23.69
N THR A 63 1.77 13.48 23.41
CA THR A 63 1.72 14.95 23.30
C THR A 63 2.14 15.65 24.60
N GLU A 64 1.69 15.15 25.76
CA GLU A 64 2.03 15.71 27.07
C GLU A 64 3.53 15.61 27.36
N GLN A 65 4.15 14.48 27.06
CA GLN A 65 5.60 14.28 27.19
C GLN A 65 6.39 15.19 26.25
N ARG A 66 5.92 15.39 25.01
CA ARG A 66 6.55 16.34 24.09
C ARG A 66 6.48 17.77 24.63
N LEU A 67 5.36 18.17 25.22
CA LEU A 67 5.23 19.48 25.89
C LEU A 67 6.21 19.62 27.07
N ALA A 68 6.33 18.59 27.90
CA ALA A 68 7.29 18.60 29.01
C ALA A 68 8.75 18.75 28.52
N VAL A 69 9.13 18.09 27.42
CA VAL A 69 10.45 18.29 26.79
C VAL A 69 10.62 19.72 26.26
N HIS A 70 9.58 20.30 25.67
CA HIS A 70 9.60 21.70 25.20
C HIS A 70 9.82 22.67 26.36
N GLU A 71 9.09 22.53 27.47
CA GLU A 71 9.24 23.37 28.66
C GLU A 71 10.64 23.23 29.28
N GLN A 72 11.16 22.00 29.38
CA GLN A 72 12.51 21.75 29.88
C GLN A 72 13.58 22.41 29.00
N LEU A 73 13.46 22.29 27.67
CA LEU A 73 14.39 22.92 26.74
C LEU A 73 14.29 24.44 26.76
N GLU A 74 13.11 25.01 26.95
CA GLU A 74 12.92 26.46 27.06
C GLU A 74 13.66 27.03 28.29
N VAL A 75 13.58 26.34 29.43
CA VAL A 75 14.30 26.74 30.66
C VAL A 75 15.82 26.64 30.45
N LEU A 76 16.29 25.62 29.74
CA LEU A 76 17.71 25.43 29.44
C LEU A 76 18.25 26.46 28.44
N GLN A 77 17.46 26.82 27.43
CA GLN A 77 17.86 27.80 26.38
C GLN A 77 17.98 29.23 26.91
N LYS A 78 17.39 29.54 28.06
CA LYS A 78 17.52 30.83 28.76
C LYS A 78 18.89 31.01 29.45
N LYS A 79 19.64 29.92 29.67
CA LYS A 79 20.97 29.94 30.31
C LYS A 79 22.08 30.27 29.30
N ASP A 80 23.33 30.40 29.75
CA ASP A 80 24.48 30.55 28.84
C ASP A 80 24.66 29.29 27.98
N TRP A 81 24.76 29.47 26.68
CA TRP A 81 24.88 28.39 25.71
C TRP A 81 26.24 27.67 25.77
N LYS A 82 27.23 28.26 26.42
CA LYS A 82 28.51 27.59 26.68
C LYS A 82 28.39 26.47 27.72
N GLU A 83 27.41 26.56 28.61
CA GLU A 83 27.20 25.59 29.69
C GLU A 83 26.30 24.42 29.28
N LEU A 84 25.56 24.56 28.17
CA LEU A 84 24.74 23.50 27.61
C LEU A 84 25.61 22.35 27.06
N SER A 85 25.27 21.14 27.49
CA SER A 85 25.88 19.91 26.99
C SER A 85 25.60 19.71 25.49
N MET A 86 26.44 18.92 24.82
CA MET A 86 26.27 18.62 23.40
C MET A 86 24.95 17.89 23.12
N GLU A 87 24.50 17.06 24.06
CA GLU A 87 23.23 16.32 23.96
C GLU A 87 22.02 17.25 24.05
N GLU A 88 22.03 18.23 24.97
CA GLU A 88 20.97 19.24 25.10
C GLU A 88 20.87 20.11 23.83
N LYS A 89 22.02 20.50 23.27
CA LYS A 89 22.06 21.25 22.00
C LYS A 89 21.48 20.43 20.85
N ARG A 90 21.86 19.16 20.75
CA ARG A 90 21.33 18.24 19.74
C ARG A 90 19.83 18.02 19.91
N ALA A 91 19.36 17.82 21.13
CA ALA A 91 17.93 17.69 21.43
C ALA A 91 17.16 18.97 21.05
N ALA A 92 17.67 20.14 21.42
CA ALA A 92 17.07 21.42 21.02
C ALA A 92 16.98 21.55 19.49
N TYR A 93 18.05 21.20 18.79
CA TYR A 93 18.06 21.22 17.32
C TYR A 93 17.06 20.24 16.72
N TYR A 94 16.99 19.01 17.22
CA TYR A 94 16.05 18.01 16.74
C TYR A 94 14.59 18.39 17.02
N VAL A 95 14.28 18.93 18.20
CA VAL A 95 12.92 19.39 18.52
C VAL A 95 12.51 20.55 17.62
N ALA A 96 13.42 21.49 17.37
CA ALA A 96 13.14 22.67 16.54
C ALA A 96 13.19 22.40 15.02
N PHE A 97 13.99 21.44 14.55
CA PHE A 97 14.29 21.24 13.12
C PHE A 97 14.25 19.79 12.60
N GLY A 98 13.96 18.82 13.47
CA GLY A 98 13.93 17.41 13.10
C GLY A 98 12.83 17.04 12.10
N PRO A 99 12.93 15.85 11.48
CA PRO A 99 11.98 15.32 10.50
C PRO A 99 10.71 14.80 11.16
N HIS A 100 9.97 15.68 11.83
CA HIS A 100 8.73 15.38 12.55
C HIS A 100 7.67 16.44 12.29
N GLY A 101 6.43 16.16 12.72
CA GLY A 101 5.30 17.06 12.51
C GLY A 101 5.12 17.38 11.01
N PRO A 102 5.02 18.68 10.63
CA PRO A 102 4.93 19.09 9.22
C PRO A 102 6.14 18.73 8.35
N ARG A 103 7.29 18.40 8.96
CA ARG A 103 8.55 18.03 8.26
C ARG A 103 8.79 16.52 8.25
N ALA A 104 7.79 15.72 8.62
CA ALA A 104 7.89 14.27 8.48
C ALA A 104 8.11 13.90 6.99
N PRO A 105 9.01 12.95 6.69
CA PRO A 105 9.24 12.52 5.32
C PRO A 105 7.99 11.86 4.76
N VAL A 106 7.64 12.20 3.52
CA VAL A 106 6.46 11.63 2.82
C VAL A 106 6.64 10.12 2.58
N SER A 107 7.89 9.69 2.37
CA SER A 107 8.25 8.29 2.21
C SER A 107 9.12 7.86 3.40
N PRO A 108 8.56 7.12 4.37
CA PRO A 108 9.32 6.54 5.48
C PRO A 108 10.24 5.42 4.97
N PRO A 109 11.28 5.07 5.74
CA PRO A 109 12.21 4.03 5.36
C PRO A 109 11.49 2.70 5.11
N GLY A 110 11.81 2.07 3.98
CA GLY A 110 11.23 0.78 3.56
C GLY A 110 9.93 0.89 2.77
N GLU A 111 9.36 2.09 2.55
CA GLU A 111 8.16 2.24 1.74
C GLU A 111 8.39 1.89 0.26
N THR A 112 9.54 2.27 -0.31
CA THR A 112 9.87 1.94 -1.71
C THR A 112 9.78 0.44 -2.01
N LEU A 113 10.25 -0.40 -1.09
CA LEU A 113 10.18 -1.85 -1.25
C LEU A 113 8.72 -2.35 -1.18
N LYS A 114 7.91 -1.80 -0.28
CA LYS A 114 6.47 -2.13 -0.18
C LYS A 114 5.74 -1.74 -1.46
N VAL A 115 6.02 -0.56 -2.01
CA VAL A 115 5.42 -0.08 -3.27
C VAL A 115 5.84 -0.98 -4.42
N LEU A 116 7.13 -1.29 -4.56
CA LEU A 116 7.64 -2.17 -5.61
C LEU A 116 6.98 -3.55 -5.56
N LEU A 117 6.95 -4.18 -4.39
CA LEU A 117 6.32 -5.49 -4.21
C LEU A 117 4.81 -5.44 -4.43
N GLY A 118 4.15 -4.36 -4.02
CA GLY A 118 2.72 -4.15 -4.28
C GLY A 118 2.42 -4.04 -5.78
N VAL A 119 3.19 -3.26 -6.52
CA VAL A 119 3.04 -3.10 -7.98
C VAL A 119 3.30 -4.43 -8.70
N LEU A 120 4.41 -5.11 -8.38
CA LEU A 120 4.71 -6.43 -8.95
C LEU A 120 3.62 -7.45 -8.61
N GLY A 121 3.08 -7.40 -7.40
CA GLY A 121 1.95 -8.23 -6.99
C GLY A 121 0.73 -8.02 -7.89
N VAL A 122 0.31 -6.77 -8.11
CA VAL A 122 -0.87 -6.48 -8.94
C VAL A 122 -0.62 -6.83 -10.41
N VAL A 123 0.56 -6.51 -10.95
CA VAL A 123 0.92 -6.86 -12.34
C VAL A 123 0.96 -8.38 -12.54
N SER A 124 1.49 -9.13 -11.58
CA SER A 124 1.53 -10.60 -11.67
C SER A 124 0.13 -11.20 -11.62
N VAL A 125 -0.75 -10.71 -10.74
CA VAL A 125 -2.17 -11.13 -10.70
C VAL A 125 -2.87 -10.83 -12.02
N ALA A 126 -2.67 -9.63 -12.58
CA ALA A 126 -3.24 -9.27 -13.88
C ALA A 126 -2.74 -10.20 -15.00
N GLY A 127 -1.44 -10.54 -14.99
CA GLY A 127 -0.85 -11.48 -15.94
C GLY A 127 -1.43 -12.89 -15.82
N VAL A 128 -1.65 -13.39 -14.59
CA VAL A 128 -2.28 -14.69 -14.35
C VAL A 128 -3.73 -14.70 -14.85
N VAL A 129 -4.52 -13.67 -14.52
CA VAL A 129 -5.91 -13.55 -14.97
C VAL A 129 -5.98 -13.47 -16.50
N PHE A 130 -5.11 -12.68 -17.12
CA PHE A 130 -5.05 -12.62 -18.58
C PHE A 130 -4.67 -13.98 -19.18
N GLY A 131 -3.65 -14.65 -18.62
CA GLY A 131 -3.19 -15.95 -19.09
C GLY A 131 -4.27 -17.04 -19.00
N THR A 132 -5.04 -17.08 -17.91
CA THR A 132 -6.13 -18.05 -17.73
C THR A 132 -7.29 -17.79 -18.67
N VAL A 133 -7.69 -16.54 -18.88
CA VAL A 133 -8.73 -16.21 -19.85
C VAL A 133 -8.25 -16.51 -21.27
N ARG A 134 -6.99 -16.17 -21.59
CA ARG A 134 -6.43 -16.37 -22.93
C ARG A 134 -6.24 -17.85 -23.27
N SER A 135 -5.93 -18.71 -22.29
CA SER A 135 -5.77 -20.15 -22.53
C SER A 135 -7.08 -20.86 -22.88
N MET A 136 -8.23 -20.27 -22.56
CA MET A 136 -9.56 -20.77 -22.92
C MET A 136 -10.04 -20.31 -24.31
N ALA A 137 -9.21 -19.57 -25.05
CA ALA A 137 -9.60 -19.01 -26.34
C ALA A 137 -9.54 -20.05 -27.49
N PRO A 138 -10.35 -19.89 -28.55
CA PRO A 138 -10.27 -20.72 -29.75
C PRO A 138 -8.88 -20.69 -30.40
N PRO A 139 -8.52 -21.72 -31.19
CA PRO A 139 -7.26 -21.76 -31.92
C PRO A 139 -7.15 -20.58 -32.90
N PRO A 140 -5.92 -20.11 -33.19
CA PRO A 140 -5.70 -19.03 -34.15
C PRO A 140 -6.18 -19.42 -35.57
N PRO A 141 -6.55 -18.44 -36.41
CA PRO A 141 -6.91 -18.69 -37.79
C PRO A 141 -5.74 -19.28 -38.57
N ARG A 142 -6.04 -20.04 -39.63
CA ARG A 142 -5.03 -20.71 -40.48
C ARG A 142 -4.04 -19.76 -41.17
N THR A 143 -4.35 -18.47 -41.22
CA THR A 143 -3.52 -17.43 -41.85
C THR A 143 -2.44 -16.86 -40.91
N ILE A 144 -2.47 -17.21 -39.62
CA ILE A 144 -1.45 -16.81 -38.65
C ILE A 144 -0.54 -18.01 -38.43
N ASN A 145 0.22 -18.34 -39.47
CA ASN A 145 1.28 -19.33 -39.44
C ASN A 145 2.39 -18.92 -40.41
N LYS A 146 3.57 -19.50 -40.22
CA LYS A 146 4.77 -19.11 -40.97
C LYS A 146 4.66 -19.39 -42.48
N GLU A 147 4.06 -20.51 -42.85
CA GLU A 147 3.84 -20.90 -44.25
C GLU A 147 2.99 -19.87 -45.00
N TRP A 148 1.88 -19.44 -44.39
CA TRP A 148 0.99 -18.44 -44.98
C TRP A 148 1.65 -17.06 -45.06
N GLU A 149 2.42 -16.67 -44.03
CA GLU A 149 3.17 -15.42 -44.01
C GLU A 149 4.27 -15.38 -45.09
N GLU A 150 4.96 -16.50 -45.32
CA GLU A 150 5.95 -16.65 -46.40
C GLU A 150 5.28 -16.62 -47.78
N ALA A 151 4.16 -17.32 -47.96
CA ALA A 151 3.37 -17.27 -49.19
C ALA A 151 2.83 -15.86 -49.47
N ALA A 152 2.41 -15.14 -48.43
CA ALA A 152 1.97 -13.74 -48.54
C ALA A 152 3.13 -12.82 -48.96
N ASN A 153 4.35 -13.07 -48.47
CA ASN A 153 5.55 -12.36 -48.93
C ASN A 153 5.84 -12.62 -50.41
N GLU A 154 5.78 -13.88 -50.87
CA GLU A 154 5.99 -14.21 -52.27
C GLU A 154 4.94 -13.57 -53.18
N TYR A 155 3.68 -13.65 -52.78
CA TYR A 155 2.59 -13.01 -53.50
C TYR A 155 2.78 -11.48 -53.55
N GLY A 156 3.16 -10.89 -52.42
CA GLY A 156 3.41 -9.45 -52.34
C GLY A 156 4.58 -8.98 -53.21
N LYS A 157 5.66 -9.77 -53.32
CA LYS A 157 6.74 -9.51 -54.28
C LYS A 157 6.25 -9.61 -55.72
N LYS A 158 5.44 -10.63 -56.04
CA LYS A 158 4.84 -10.80 -57.38
C LYS A 158 3.94 -9.63 -57.76
N GLN A 159 3.23 -9.04 -56.79
CA GLN A 159 2.37 -7.87 -56.98
C GLN A 159 3.11 -6.53 -56.80
N ASN A 160 4.43 -6.54 -56.62
CA ASN A 160 5.26 -5.35 -56.38
C ASN A 160 4.75 -4.47 -55.21
N LEU A 161 4.37 -5.09 -54.09
CA LEU A 161 3.91 -4.39 -52.89
C LEU A 161 5.06 -3.62 -52.23
N ASP A 162 4.80 -2.34 -51.93
CA ASP A 162 5.74 -1.40 -51.31
C ASP A 162 7.13 -1.38 -51.96
N PRO A 163 7.24 -0.94 -53.23
CA PRO A 163 8.46 -1.05 -54.03
C PRO A 163 9.58 -0.07 -53.63
N ILE A 164 9.29 0.94 -52.79
CA ILE A 164 10.28 1.95 -52.40
C ILE A 164 11.02 1.54 -51.11
N SER A 165 10.31 0.95 -50.16
CA SER A 165 10.84 0.68 -48.81
C SER A 165 10.45 -0.69 -48.23
N GLY A 166 9.56 -1.41 -48.90
CA GLY A 166 8.98 -2.64 -48.40
C GLY A 166 9.49 -3.87 -49.14
N ILE A 167 8.69 -4.93 -49.10
CA ILE A 167 9.15 -6.28 -49.45
C ILE A 167 9.57 -6.46 -50.91
N ALA A 168 9.09 -5.60 -51.81
CA ALA A 168 9.44 -5.59 -53.22
C ALA A 168 10.54 -4.58 -53.59
N SER A 169 11.06 -3.81 -52.63
CA SER A 169 12.09 -2.82 -52.90
C SER A 169 13.44 -3.47 -53.23
N GLU A 170 14.21 -2.80 -54.08
CA GLU A 170 15.58 -3.23 -54.39
C GLU A 170 16.43 -3.25 -53.12
N GLY A 171 17.11 -4.37 -52.86
CA GLY A 171 17.96 -4.53 -51.68
C GLY A 171 17.23 -4.74 -50.35
N TYR A 172 15.94 -5.06 -50.33
CA TYR A 172 15.21 -5.36 -49.09
C TYR A 172 15.81 -6.58 -48.34
N LYS A 173 16.15 -6.40 -47.05
CA LYS A 173 16.75 -7.43 -46.17
C LYS A 173 15.89 -7.81 -44.95
N GLY A 174 14.64 -7.35 -44.88
CA GLY A 174 13.73 -7.61 -43.76
C GLY A 174 12.99 -8.95 -43.87
N LYS A 175 12.28 -9.33 -42.80
CA LYS A 175 11.44 -10.55 -42.75
C LYS A 175 10.09 -10.40 -43.50
N GLY A 176 9.74 -9.19 -43.95
CA GLY A 176 8.45 -8.91 -44.56
C GLY A 176 7.29 -9.13 -43.59
N PHE A 177 6.28 -9.87 -44.02
CA PHE A 177 5.09 -10.21 -43.23
C PHE A 177 5.32 -11.33 -42.20
N VAL A 178 6.48 -11.99 -42.19
CA VAL A 178 6.78 -13.10 -41.27
C VAL A 178 7.10 -12.57 -39.86
N ARG A 179 6.38 -13.05 -38.86
CA ARG A 179 6.51 -12.60 -37.46
C ARG A 179 6.99 -13.69 -36.50
#